data_AF-A0A9D2CIT5-F1
#
_entry.id   AF-A0A9D2CIT5-F1
#
_cell.length_a   1.000
_cell.length_b   1.000
_cell.length_c   1.000
_cell.angle_alpha   90.00
_cell.angle_beta   90.00
_cell.angle_gamma   90.00
#
_symmetry.space_group_name_H-M   'P 1'
#
loop_
_entity.id
_entity.type
_entity.pdbx_description
1 polymer ?
#
loop_
_entity_poly.entity_id
_entity_poly.type
_entity_poly.pdbx_seq_one_letter_code
_entity_poly.pdbx_strand_id
1 'polypeptide(L)'
;MKPTEHNEMENKALKEHLASAALQMLAEGTDYENLAGTTCRFGYLFQIDGHGLEALFQLVTDKGTAHFAAQGDQLLRLSINEALFEGLTATFLELHA
;
A
#
# COMPACT_ATOMS: atom_id res chain seq x y z
N MET A 1 -0.09 27.75 0.53
CA MET A 1 0.69 26.90 1.45
C MET A 1 0.85 25.56 0.77
N LYS A 2 2.03 24.93 0.87
CA LYS A 2 2.15 23.51 0.48
C LYS A 2 1.38 22.68 1.51
N PRO A 3 0.69 21.59 1.12
CA PRO A 3 0.11 20.65 2.07
C PRO A 3 1.18 20.21 3.08
N THR A 4 0.78 19.99 4.33
CA THR A 4 1.67 19.36 5.30
C THR A 4 1.57 17.86 5.12
N GLU A 5 2.72 17.20 5.06
CA GLU A 5 2.85 15.77 4.78
C GLU A 5 3.50 15.11 5.99
N HIS A 6 2.92 14.00 6.42
CA HIS A 6 3.38 13.23 7.57
C HIS A 6 3.78 11.84 7.08
N ASN A 7 5.06 11.50 7.25
CA ASN A 7 5.53 10.14 6.98
C ASN A 7 5.04 9.21 8.10
N GLU A 8 4.21 8.25 7.70
CA GLU A 8 3.55 7.30 8.60
C GLU A 8 4.18 5.90 8.50
N MET A 9 5.38 5.77 7.93
CA MET A 9 6.07 4.47 7.79
C MET A 9 6.33 3.77 9.12
N GLU A 10 6.40 4.47 10.26
CA GLU A 10 6.54 3.82 11.57
C GLU A 10 5.20 3.50 12.25
N ASN A 11 4.07 3.85 11.61
CA ASN A 11 2.73 3.64 12.15
C ASN A 11 2.24 2.21 11.90
N LYS A 12 2.51 1.33 12.87
CA LYS A 12 2.13 -0.09 12.81
C LYS A 12 0.62 -0.30 12.66
N ALA A 13 -0.19 0.45 13.42
CA ALA A 13 -1.64 0.29 13.40
C ALA A 13 -2.24 0.62 12.03
N LEU A 14 -1.74 1.69 11.40
CA LEU A 14 -2.17 2.07 10.06
C LEU A 14 -1.73 1.03 9.01
N LYS A 15 -0.50 0.53 9.11
CA LYS A 15 0.00 -0.54 8.24
C LYS A 15 -0.84 -1.81 8.36
N GLU A 16 -1.18 -2.22 9.58
CA GLU A 16 -2.03 -3.39 9.85
C GLU A 16 -3.45 -3.19 9.30
N HIS A 17 -4.01 -1.99 9.43
CA HIS A 17 -5.33 -1.65 8.90
C HIS A 17 -5.37 -1.77 7.37
N LEU A 18 -4.40 -1.17 6.68
CA LEU A 18 -4.28 -1.24 5.23
C LEU A 18 -4.03 -2.65 4.72
N ALA A 19 -3.13 -3.39 5.39
CA ALA A 19 -2.86 -4.78 5.05
C ALA A 19 -4.12 -5.65 5.21
N SER A 20 -4.88 -5.45 6.29
CA SER A 20 -6.14 -6.17 6.53
C SER A 20 -7.20 -5.87 5.48
N ALA A 21 -7.37 -4.60 5.10
CA ALA A 21 -8.30 -4.20 4.05
C ALA A 21 -7.90 -4.79 2.68
N ALA A 22 -6.62 -4.75 2.31
CA ALA A 22 -6.13 -5.34 1.07
C ALA A 22 -6.26 -6.87 1.06
N LEU A 23 -6.04 -7.52 2.21
CA LEU A 23 -6.28 -8.95 2.37
C LEU A 23 -7.75 -9.32 2.16
N GLN A 24 -8.69 -8.53 2.69
CA GLN A 24 -10.12 -8.73 2.46
C GLN A 24 -10.47 -8.63 0.97
N MET A 25 -9.93 -7.64 0.25
CA MET A 25 -10.12 -7.51 -1.21
C MET A 25 -9.59 -8.72 -1.99
N LEU A 26 -8.51 -9.35 -1.52
CA LEU A 26 -7.98 -10.58 -2.14
C LEU A 26 -8.87 -11.80 -1.84
N ALA A 27 -9.36 -11.92 -0.61
CA ALA A 27 -10.22 -13.03 -0.19
C ALA A 27 -11.57 -13.04 -0.91
N GLU A 28 -12.16 -11.86 -1.18
CA GLU A 28 -13.38 -11.72 -1.98
C GLU A 28 -13.22 -12.22 -3.43
N GLY A 29 -11.99 -12.29 -3.94
CA GLY A 29 -11.66 -12.85 -5.25
C GLY A 29 -11.73 -14.38 -5.33
N THR A 30 -12.02 -15.09 -4.23
CA THR A 30 -12.00 -16.58 -4.13
C THR A 30 -10.61 -17.22 -4.23
N ASP A 31 -9.55 -16.43 -4.34
CA ASP A 31 -8.18 -16.92 -4.58
C ASP A 31 -7.40 -17.26 -3.29
N TYR A 32 -7.86 -16.92 -2.09
CA TYR A 32 -7.02 -17.02 -0.87
C TYR A 32 -7.76 -17.63 0.33
N GLU A 33 -7.99 -18.95 0.30
CA GLU A 33 -8.60 -19.69 1.42
C GLU A 33 -7.65 -19.87 2.62
N ASN A 34 -6.33 -19.74 2.40
CA ASN A 34 -5.33 -19.85 3.46
C ASN A 34 -4.29 -18.72 3.34
N LEU A 35 -4.29 -17.79 4.29
CA LEU A 35 -3.44 -16.59 4.30
C LEU A 35 -2.09 -16.79 5.02
N ALA A 36 -1.71 -18.04 5.29
CA ALA A 36 -0.47 -18.38 5.98
C ALA A 36 0.75 -17.92 5.17
N GLY A 37 1.67 -17.21 5.83
CA GLY A 37 2.89 -16.70 5.19
C GLY A 37 2.71 -15.40 4.40
N THR A 38 1.54 -14.75 4.46
CA THR A 38 1.35 -13.45 3.81
C THR A 38 2.22 -12.38 4.46
N THR A 39 2.99 -11.67 3.64
CA THR A 39 3.83 -10.55 4.07
C THR A 39 3.38 -9.26 3.39
N CYS A 40 3.32 -8.16 4.13
CA CYS A 40 3.04 -6.83 3.59
C CYS A 40 4.31 -5.99 3.54
N ARG A 41 4.63 -5.43 2.38
CA ARG A 41 5.77 -4.52 2.18
C ARG A 41 5.26 -3.17 1.69
N PHE A 42 5.58 -2.12 2.41
CA PHE A 42 5.28 -0.74 2.03
C PHE A 42 6.45 -0.14 1.25
N GLY A 43 6.15 0.50 0.13
CA GLY A 43 7.08 1.40 -0.56
C GLY A 43 7.09 2.76 0.11
N TYR A 44 5.91 3.35 0.29
CA TYR A 44 5.70 4.57 1.07
C TYR A 44 4.34 4.58 1.76
N LEU A 45 4.21 5.43 2.79
CA LEU A 45 2.98 5.65 3.54
C LEU A 45 3.01 7.06 4.13
N PHE A 46 2.13 7.93 3.64
CA PHE A 46 2.06 9.33 4.02
C PHE A 46 0.62 9.74 4.30
N GLN A 47 0.44 10.59 5.30
CA GLN A 47 -0.81 11.32 5.51
C GLN A 47 -0.60 12.76 5.03
N ILE A 48 -1.42 13.22 4.09
CA ILE A 48 -1.30 14.55 3.48
C ILE A 48 -2.52 15.39 3.85
N ASP A 49 -2.29 16.54 4.49
CA ASP A 49 -3.37 17.43 4.90
C ASP A 49 -4.17 17.94 3.70
N GLY A 50 -5.48 17.67 3.70
CA GLY A 50 -6.41 18.05 2.64
C GLY A 50 -6.45 17.10 1.43
N HIS A 51 -5.58 16.09 1.35
CA HIS A 51 -5.61 15.03 0.33
C HIS A 51 -5.93 13.65 0.93
N GLY A 52 -5.60 13.44 2.21
CA GLY A 52 -5.83 12.18 2.91
C GLY A 52 -4.62 11.26 2.87
N LEU A 53 -4.89 9.96 2.92
CA LEU A 53 -3.84 8.95 2.97
C LEU A 53 -3.26 8.68 1.58
N GLU A 54 -1.94 8.59 1.47
CA GLU A 54 -1.24 8.18 0.27
C GLU A 54 -0.26 7.04 0.60
N ALA A 55 -0.48 5.87 0.02
CA ALA A 55 0.37 4.71 0.24
C ALA A 55 0.52 3.89 -1.02
N LEU A 56 1.69 3.29 -1.20
CA LEU A 56 1.94 2.24 -2.18
C LEU A 56 2.55 1.05 -1.45
N PHE A 57 1.92 -0.11 -1.55
CA PHE A 57 2.36 -1.30 -0.84
C PHE A 57 2.00 -2.57 -1.62
N GLN A 58 2.58 -3.69 -1.20
CA GLN A 58 2.34 -4.99 -1.80
C GLN A 58 2.12 -6.06 -0.75
N LEU A 59 1.24 -7.01 -1.08
CA LEU A 59 1.03 -8.24 -0.36
C LEU A 59 1.68 -9.38 -1.13
N VAL A 60 2.61 -10.06 -0.48
CA VAL A 60 3.28 -11.25 -0.99
C VAL A 60 2.66 -12.46 -0.33
N THR A 61 2.18 -13.40 -1.13
CA THR A 61 1.52 -14.63 -0.71
C THR A 61 2.20 -15.83 -1.38
N ASP A 62 1.77 -17.05 -1.04
CA ASP A 62 2.19 -18.28 -1.72
C ASP A 62 1.76 -18.31 -3.20
N LYS A 63 0.69 -17.60 -3.56
CA LYS A 63 0.15 -17.55 -4.94
C LYS A 63 0.73 -16.43 -5.79
N GLY A 64 1.43 -15.48 -5.17
CA GLY A 64 2.09 -14.39 -5.85
C GLY A 64 2.00 -13.06 -5.11
N THR A 65 2.32 -11.99 -5.82
CA THR A 65 2.37 -10.63 -5.31
C THR A 65 1.22 -9.80 -5.87
N ALA A 66 0.47 -9.14 -5.00
CA ALA A 66 -0.54 -8.16 -5.37
C ALA A 66 -0.12 -6.78 -4.88
N HIS A 67 -0.27 -5.77 -5.74
CA HIS A 67 0.12 -4.40 -5.47
C HIS A 67 -1.12 -3.54 -5.20
N PHE A 68 -1.01 -2.60 -4.27
CA PHE A 68 -2.09 -1.76 -3.80
C PHE A 68 -1.64 -0.32 -3.63
N ALA A 69 -2.56 0.61 -3.92
CA ALA A 69 -2.42 2.01 -3.55
C ALA A 69 -3.57 2.43 -2.64
N ALA A 70 -3.26 3.14 -1.56
CA ALA A 70 -4.24 3.92 -0.81
C ALA A 70 -4.15 5.37 -1.29
N GLN A 71 -5.28 5.96 -1.66
CA GLN A 71 -5.37 7.35 -2.10
C GLN A 71 -6.63 8.00 -1.52
N GLY A 72 -6.44 8.94 -0.61
CA GLY A 72 -7.52 9.50 0.19
C GLY A 72 -8.23 8.42 1.01
N ASP A 73 -9.51 8.21 0.73
CA ASP A 73 -10.36 7.19 1.37
C ASP A 73 -10.48 5.90 0.54
N GLN A 74 -9.74 5.79 -0.57
CA GLN A 74 -9.85 4.66 -1.49
C GLN A 74 -8.65 3.72 -1.37
N LEU A 75 -8.94 2.42 -1.44
CA LEU A 75 -7.94 1.38 -1.60
C LEU A 75 -8.10 0.73 -2.98
N LEU A 76 -7.04 0.75 -3.78
CA LEU A 76 -7.04 0.31 -5.16
C LEU A 76 -6.06 -0.84 -5.34
N ARG A 77 -6.50 -1.92 -6.00
CA ARG A 77 -5.60 -2.97 -6.48
C ARG A 77 -5.01 -2.55 -7.82
N LEU A 78 -3.70 -2.64 -7.95
CA LEU A 78 -2.97 -2.20 -9.13
C LEU A 78 -2.53 -3.39 -9.99
N SER A 79 -2.66 -3.24 -11.31
CA SER A 79 -2.14 -4.18 -12.30
C SER A 79 -0.73 -3.76 -12.75
N ILE A 80 0.23 -3.81 -11.82
CA ILE A 80 1.63 -3.45 -12.05
C ILE A 80 2.58 -4.60 -11.68
N ASN A 81 3.83 -4.51 -12.12
CA ASN A 81 4.90 -5.44 -11.75
C ASN A 81 5.87 -4.81 -10.74
N GLU A 82 6.81 -5.61 -10.21
CA GLU A 82 7.80 -5.15 -9.21
C GLU A 82 8.63 -3.95 -9.71
N ALA A 83 9.05 -3.95 -10.98
CA ALA A 83 9.85 -2.85 -11.52
C ALA A 83 9.09 -1.51 -11.51
N LEU A 84 7.79 -1.54 -11.83
CA LEU A 84 6.93 -0.37 -11.73
C LEU A 84 6.67 0.02 -10.27
N PHE A 85 6.49 -0.96 -9.38
CA PHE A 85 6.33 -0.70 -7.94
C PHE A 85 7.53 0.04 -7.35
N GLU A 86 8.75 -0.44 -7.61
CA GLU A 86 9.99 0.20 -7.15
C GLU A 86 10.17 1.59 -7.79
N GLY A 87 9.89 1.73 -9.09
CA GLY A 87 10.00 3.01 -9.79
C GLY A 87 9.02 4.07 -9.29
N LEU A 88 7.76 3.70 -9.04
CA LEU A 88 6.75 4.58 -8.46
C LEU A 88 7.10 4.96 -7.02
N THR A 89 7.60 4.00 -6.24
CA THR A 89 8.07 4.26 -4.87
C THR A 89 9.21 5.27 -4.86
N ALA A 90 10.25 5.04 -5.66
CA ALA A 90 11.39 5.95 -5.76
C ALA A 90 10.96 7.34 -6.21
N THR A 91 10.16 7.43 -7.28
CA THR A 91 9.66 8.71 -7.81
C THR A 91 8.88 9.49 -6.74
N PHE A 92 8.00 8.81 -6.00
CA PHE A 92 7.24 9.46 -4.94
C PHE A 92 8.17 9.97 -3.83
N LEU A 93 9.10 9.15 -3.35
CA LEU A 93 10.01 9.54 -2.29
C LEU A 93 10.94 10.68 -2.71
N GLU A 94 11.39 10.72 -3.97
CA GLU A 94 12.21 11.82 -4.51
C GLU A 94 11.45 13.16 -4.54
N LEU A 95 10.14 13.12 -4.80
CA LEU A 95 9.30 14.32 -4.82
C LEU A 95 8.99 14.87 -3.42
N HIS A 96 9.05 14.01 -2.39
CA HIS A 96 8.67 14.32 -1.01
C HIS A 96 9.84 14.18 -0.01
N ALA A 97 11.08 14.26 -0.51
CA ALA A 97 12.32 14.21 0.27
C ALA A 97 12.67 15.54 0.96
#